data_AF-A0A125U088-F1
#
_entry.id   AF-A0A125U088-F1
#
_cell.length_a   1.000
_cell.length_b   1.000
_cell.length_c   1.000
_cell.angle_alpha   90.00
_cell.angle_beta   90.00
_cell.angle_gamma   90.00
#
_symmetry.space_group_name_H-M   'P 1'
#
loop_
_entity.id
_entity.type
_entity.pdbx_description
1 polymer ?
#
loop_
_entity_poly.entity_id
_entity_poly.type
_entity_poly.pdbx_seq_one_letter_code
_entity_poly.pdbx_strand_id
1 'polypeptide(L)' 'MVMFMGRHDYTTPSQPTADWLARTQAPFKRGVWFENSSHMIMWEEPGKTLVSLLQYVRPLTDEAKADTKRPSGAD' A
#
# COMPACT_ATOMS: atom_id res chain seq x y z
N MET A 1 -2.45 5.67 -1.36
CA MET A 1 -1.07 5.24 -1.09
C MET A 1 -1.06 3.91 -0.35
N VAL A 2 -0.19 2.98 -0.75
CA VAL A 2 0.01 1.69 -0.08
C VAL A 2 1.46 1.60 0.41
N MET A 3 1.65 1.25 1.67
CA MET A 3 2.96 1.04 2.30
C MET A 3 3.08 -0.42 2.72
N PHE A 4 4.11 -1.10 2.23
CA PHE A 4 4.46 -2.44 2.68
C PHE A 4 5.64 -2.36 3.66
N MET A 5 5.50 -2.99 4.82
CA MET A 5 6.33 -2.73 6.00
C MET A 5 6.82 -4.03 6.64
N GLY A 6 8.12 -4.27 6.63
CA GLY A 6 8.73 -5.40 7.34
C GLY A 6 8.79 -5.15 8.85
N ARG A 7 8.33 -6.12 9.65
CA ARG A 7 8.38 -6.04 11.13
C ARG A 7 9.81 -5.98 11.67
N HIS A 8 10.76 -6.55 10.93
CA HIS A 8 12.16 -6.72 11.31
C HIS A 8 13.12 -5.86 10.46
N ASP A 9 12.60 -4.88 9.71
CA ASP A 9 13.47 -3.99 8.95
C ASP A 9 14.17 -3.00 9.89
N TYR A 10 15.46 -3.24 10.16
CA TYR A 10 16.31 -2.33 10.93
C TYR A 10 17.16 -1.42 10.03
N THR A 11 17.18 -1.67 8.72
CA THR A 11 17.87 -0.83 7.73
C THR A 11 17.02 0.40 7.40
N THR A 12 15.70 0.21 7.31
CA THR A 12 14.71 1.27 7.14
C THR A 12 13.49 0.95 8.03
N PRO A 13 13.57 1.28 9.34
CA PRO A 13 12.51 0.97 10.29
C PRO A 13 11.13 1.43 9.85
N SER A 14 10.16 0.53 9.92
CA SER A 14 8.79 0.80 9.45
C SER A 14 7.91 1.57 10.44
N GLN A 15 8.30 1.62 11.73
CA GLN A 15 7.49 2.27 12.76
C GLN A 15 7.22 3.77 12.50
N PRO A 16 8.22 4.60 12.10
CA PRO A 16 7.96 6.00 11.76
C PRO A 16 6.94 6.17 10.63
N THR A 17 7.00 5.30 9.61
CA THR A 17 6.02 5.29 8.51
C THR A 17 4.63 4.95 9.03
N ALA A 18 4.49 3.96 9.92
CA ALA A 18 3.22 3.59 10.52
C ALA A 18 2.61 4.73 11.36
N ASP A 19 3.42 5.40 12.19
CA ASP A 19 2.98 6.52 13.02
C ASP A 19 2.56 7.73 12.18
N TRP A 20 3.29 8.01 11.11
CA TRP A 20 2.91 9.04 10.15
C TRP A 20 1.61 8.67 9.43
N LEU A 21 1.50 7.44 8.92
CA LEU A 21 0.32 6.96 8.22
C LEU A 21 -0.95 7.04 9.07
N ALA A 22 -0.85 6.79 10.39
CA ALA A 22 -1.98 6.94 11.31
C ALA A 22 -2.54 8.37 11.33
N ARG A 23 -1.65 9.38 11.26
CA ARG A 23 -2.00 10.81 11.33
C ARG A 23 -2.37 11.42 9.98
N THR A 24 -1.89 10.86 8.86
CA THR A 24 -2.15 11.40 7.52
C THR A 24 -3.62 11.28 7.12
N GLN A 25 -4.27 12.37 6.71
CA GLN A 25 -5.60 12.31 6.10
C GLN A 25 -5.44 12.21 4.58
N ALA A 26 -6.03 11.18 3.97
CA ALA A 26 -5.98 10.96 2.53
C ALA A 26 -7.21 10.16 2.09
N PRO A 27 -7.68 10.33 0.85
CA PRO A 27 -8.83 9.58 0.32
C PRO A 27 -8.58 8.07 0.31
N PHE A 28 -7.32 7.65 0.17
CA PHE A 28 -6.93 6.25 0.35
C PHE A 28 -5.52 6.12 0.93
N LYS A 29 -5.41 5.41 2.06
CA LYS A 29 -4.13 5.03 2.70
C LYS A 29 -4.21 3.61 3.26
N ARG A 30 -3.17 2.81 3.06
CA ARG A 30 -3.09 1.43 3.57
C ARG A 30 -1.66 1.10 3.99
N GLY A 31 -1.49 0.63 5.23
CA GLY A 31 -0.27 -0.01 5.70
C GLY A 31 -0.47 -1.52 5.74
N VAL A 32 0.48 -2.29 5.20
CA VAL A 32 0.47 -3.76 5.23
C VAL A 32 1.74 -4.23 5.92
N TRP A 33 1.57 -4.91 7.05
CA TRP A 33 2.67 -5.48 7.80
C TRP A 33 3.06 -6.86 7.28
N PHE A 34 4.35 -7.04 7.07
CA PHE A 34 5.02 -8.29 6.78
C PHE A 34 5.70 -8.75 8.08
N GLU A 35 4.93 -9.50 8.87
CA GLU A 35 5.30 -9.87 10.23
C GLU A 35 6.55 -10.76 10.29
N ASN A 36 6.89 -11.44 9.20
CA ASN A 36 8.07 -12.31 9.12
C ASN A 36 9.11 -11.79 8.13
N SER A 37 9.16 -10.47 7.90
CA SER A 37 10.11 -9.86 6.97
C SER A 37 10.90 -8.69 7.53
N SER A 38 12.10 -8.52 7.00
CA SER A 38 13.02 -7.40 7.09
C SER A 38 12.88 -6.50 5.86
N HIS A 39 13.99 -6.02 5.29
CA HIS A 39 14.01 -5.03 4.22
C HIS A 39 13.49 -5.55 2.87
N MET A 40 13.71 -6.82 2.55
CA MET A 40 13.43 -7.37 1.22
C MET A 40 12.15 -8.21 1.22
N ILE A 41 11.04 -7.59 1.62
CA ILE A 41 9.72 -8.24 1.81
C ILE A 41 9.27 -9.11 0.61
N MET A 42 9.62 -8.70 -0.62
CA MET A 42 9.20 -9.36 -1.85
C MET A 42 10.01 -10.63 -2.14
N TRP A 43 11.13 -10.82 -1.46
CA TRP A 43 11.98 -12.01 -1.52
C TRP A 43 11.65 -12.93 -0.35
N GLU A 44 11.31 -12.35 0.80
CA GLU A 44 11.11 -13.06 2.06
C GLU A 44 9.69 -13.63 2.20
N GLU A 45 8.65 -12.88 1.79
CA GLU A 45 7.25 -13.34 1.76
C GLU A 45 6.60 -13.11 0.37
N PRO A 46 7.13 -13.68 -0.72
CA PRO A 46 6.74 -13.36 -2.11
C PRO A 46 5.25 -13.58 -2.38
N GLY A 47 4.65 -14.62 -1.79
CA GLY A 47 3.22 -14.91 -1.93
C GLY A 47 2.35 -13.82 -1.31
N LYS A 48 2.71 -13.35 -0.11
CA LYS A 48 1.99 -12.27 0.57
C LYS A 48 2.16 -10.95 -0.15
N THR A 49 3.34 -10.69 -0.74
CA THR A 49 3.56 -9.52 -1.59
C THR A 49 2.62 -9.52 -2.79
N LEU A 50 2.55 -10.62 -3.54
CA LEU A 50 1.67 -10.73 -4.70
C LEU A 50 0.20 -10.56 -4.32
N VAL A 51 -0.27 -11.28 -3.29
CA VAL A 51 -1.66 -11.18 -2.83
C VAL A 51 -1.98 -9.76 -2.37
N SER A 52 -1.08 -9.09 -1.66
CA SER A 52 -1.27 -7.71 -1.21
C SER A 52 -1.36 -6.71 -2.37
N LEU A 53 -0.57 -6.90 -3.43
CA LEU A 53 -0.66 -6.09 -4.64
C LEU A 53 -2.03 -6.28 -5.33
N LEU A 54 -2.47 -7.52 -5.50
CA LEU A 54 -3.76 -7.82 -6.11
C LEU A 54 -4.93 -7.30 -5.28
N GLN A 55 -4.83 -7.38 -3.96
CA GLN A 55 -5.91 -6.97 -3.05
C GLN A 55 -6.00 -5.44 -2.89
N TYR A 56 -4.87 -4.74 -2.76
CA TYR A 56 -4.89 -3.33 -2.36
C TYR A 56 -4.46 -2.36 -3.47
N VAL A 57 -3.72 -2.82 -4.48
CA VAL A 57 -3.20 -1.93 -5.54
C VAL A 57 -4.02 -2.07 -6.82
N ARG A 58 -4.33 -3.30 -7.25
CA ARG A 58 -5.11 -3.53 -8.48
C ARG A 58 -6.45 -2.77 -8.53
N PRO A 59 -7.29 -2.77 -7.47
CA PRO A 59 -8.58 -2.07 -7.53
C PRO A 59 -8.45 -0.57 -7.80
N LEU A 60 -7.39 0.06 -7.27
CA LEU A 60 -7.13 1.48 -7.48
C LEU A 60 -6.86 1.82 -8.96
N THR A 61 -6.35 0.84 -9.73
CA THR A 61 -6.12 1.02 -11.17
C THR A 61 -7.40 0.88 -11.99
N ASP A 62 -8.41 0.18 -11.46
CA ASP A 62 -9.71 0.02 -12.11
C ASP A 62 -10.63 1.21 -11.78
N GLU A 63 -10.60 1.70 -10.53
CA GLU A 63 -11.28 2.94 -10.12
C GLU A 63 -10.75 4.16 -10.87
N ALA A 64 -9.42 4.31 -10.98
CA ALA A 64 -8.81 5.39 -11.76
C ALA A 64 -9.27 5.40 -13.24
N LYS A 65 -9.45 4.21 -13.84
CA LYS A 65 -10.00 4.10 -15.21
C LYS A 65 -11.46 4.50 -15.28
N ALA A 66 -12.27 4.18 -14.26
CA ALA A 66 -13.67 4.57 -14.19
C ALA A 66 -13.83 6.09 -14.06
N ASP A 67 -13.00 6.74 -13.25
CA ASP A 67 -13.00 8.20 -13.10
C ASP A 67 -12.57 8.92 -14.37
N THR A 68 -11.61 8.37 -15.12
CA THR A 68 -11.19 8.92 -16.43
C THR A 68 -12.30 8.85 -17.49
N LYS A 69 -13.29 7.95 -17.31
CA LYS A 69 -14.42 7.77 -18.23
C LYS A 69 -15.61 8.70 -17.93
N ARG A 70 -15.61 9.40 -16.79
CA ARG A 70 -16.65 10.39 -16.45
C ARG A 70 -16.37 11.67 -17.26
N PRO A 71 -17.27 12.14 -18.13
CA PRO A 71 -17.05 13.38 -18.86
C PRO A 71 -16.97 14.56 -17.88
N SER A 72 -15.94 15.38 -18.02
CA SER A 72 -15.80 16.62 -17.27
C SER A 72 -16.80 17.65 -17.79
N GLY A 73 -17.94 17.80 -17.12
CA GLY A 73 -18.92 18.85 -17.43
C GLY A 73 -20.36 18.37 -17.50
N ALA A 74 -20.87 17.84 -16.39
CA ALA A 74 -22.30 17.66 -16.20
C ALA A 74 -22.73 18.34 -14.90
N ASP A 75 -22.44 19.64 -14.79
CA ASP A 75 -23.04 20.59 -13.84
C ASP A 75 -23.34 21.89 -14.60
#